data_AF-A0A139SSW4-F1
#
_entry.id   AF-A0A139SSW4-F1
#
_cell.length_a   1.000
_cell.length_b   1.000
_cell.length_c   1.000
_cell.angle_alpha   90.00
_cell.angle_beta   90.00
_cell.angle_gamma   90.00
#
_symmetry.space_group_name_H-M   'P 1'
#
loop_
_entity.id
_entity.type
_entity.pdbx_description
1 polymer ?
#
loop_
_entity_poly.entity_id
_entity_poly.type
_entity_poly.pdbx_seq_one_letter_code
_entity_poly.pdbx_strand_id
1 'polypeptide(L)'
;MNVRRFVITLYLTLFGAGVVAAGVFFWQAQQEYAALRANEQQTQAKLVEAQRNLSEQERTLERLQNDPAYVERVIRQRLGYAKPDEYIVRIRE
;
A
#
# COMPACT_ATOMS: atom_id res chain seq x y z
N MET A 1 36.30 -35.22 42.63
CA MET A 1 35.39 -34.95 41.49
C MET A 1 36.22 -34.82 40.23
N ASN A 2 35.99 -35.64 39.21
CA ASN A 2 36.91 -35.79 38.07
C ASN A 2 36.88 -34.54 37.17
N VAL A 3 37.95 -33.74 37.18
CA VAL A 3 38.10 -32.50 36.39
C VAL A 3 37.70 -32.68 34.93
N ARG A 4 38.03 -33.83 34.33
CA ARG A 4 37.63 -34.19 32.96
C ARG A 4 36.11 -34.18 32.75
N ARG A 5 35.33 -34.71 33.70
CA ARG A 5 33.85 -34.71 33.60
C ARG A 5 33.31 -33.28 33.69
N PHE A 6 33.90 -32.45 34.56
CA PHE A 6 33.50 -31.05 34.72
C PHE A 6 33.73 -30.22 33.44
N VAL A 7 34.90 -30.39 32.80
CA VAL A 7 35.21 -29.70 31.54
C VAL A 7 34.27 -30.14 30.42
N ILE A 8 33.97 -31.44 30.31
CA ILE A 8 33.05 -31.95 29.29
C ILE A 8 31.62 -31.40 29.51
N THR A 9 31.13 -31.39 30.75
CA THR A 9 29.80 -30.84 31.04
C THR A 9 29.72 -29.34 30.76
N LEU A 10 30.80 -28.59 31.01
CA LEU A 10 30.86 -27.16 30.73
C LEU A 10 30.79 -26.89 29.22
N TYR A 11 31.57 -27.62 28.42
CA TYR A 11 31.56 -27.49 26.96
C TYR A 11 30.20 -27.90 26.35
N LEU A 12 29.60 -28.99 26.83
CA LEU A 12 28.28 -29.41 26.35
C LEU A 12 27.20 -28.38 26.67
N THR A 13 27.26 -27.76 27.85
CA THR A 13 26.32 -26.70 28.22
C THR A 13 26.50 -25.46 27.34
N LEU A 14 27.75 -25.02 27.12
CA LEU A 14 28.04 -23.88 26.25
C LEU A 14 27.63 -24.14 24.80
N PHE A 15 27.90 -25.34 24.29
CA PHE A 15 27.52 -25.72 22.94
C PHE A 15 26.00 -25.78 22.78
N GLY A 16 25.30 -26.41 23.74
CA GLY A 16 23.84 -26.45 23.76
C GLY A 16 23.22 -25.06 23.79
N ALA A 17 23.75 -24.15 24.62
CA ALA A 17 23.30 -22.77 24.67
C ALA A 17 23.48 -22.05 23.32
N GLY A 18 24.62 -22.27 22.65
CA GLY A 18 24.88 -21.72 21.32
C GLY A 18 23.90 -22.22 20.25
N VAL A 19 23.60 -23.52 20.25
CA VAL A 19 22.64 -24.13 19.32
C VAL A 19 21.23 -23.58 19.54
N VAL A 20 20.79 -23.47 20.80
CA VAL A 20 19.48 -22.91 21.14
C VAL A 20 19.39 -21.45 20.71
N ALA A 21 20.40 -20.64 21.01
CA ALA A 21 20.42 -19.24 20.59
C ALA A 21 20.35 -19.11 19.06
N ALA A 22 21.17 -19.86 18.33
CA ALA A 22 21.16 -19.85 16.87
C ALA A 22 19.79 -20.28 16.29
N GLY A 23 19.16 -21.32 16.88
CA GLY A 23 17.83 -21.76 16.48
C GLY A 23 16.76 -20.70 16.69
N VAL A 24 16.78 -19.99 17.82
CA VAL A 24 15.84 -18.89 18.11
C VAL A 24 16.03 -17.74 17.11
N PHE A 25 17.27 -17.30 16.88
CA PHE A 25 17.55 -16.23 15.91
C PHE A 25 17.10 -16.61 14.50
N PHE A 26 17.35 -17.85 14.07
CA PHE A 26 16.93 -18.33 12.75
C PHE A 26 15.40 -18.33 12.60
N TRP A 27 14.68 -18.75 13.64
CA TRP A 27 13.22 -18.80 13.60
C TRP A 27 12.60 -17.40 13.57
N GLN A 28 13.14 -16.46 14.35
CA GLN A 28 12.69 -15.07 14.35
C GLN A 28 12.95 -14.40 12.98
N ALA A 29 14.14 -14.60 12.42
CA ALA A 29 14.48 -14.08 11.09
C ALA A 29 13.51 -14.59 10.02
N GLN A 30 13.18 -15.89 10.05
CA GLN A 30 12.25 -16.47 9.07
C GLN A 30 10.84 -15.89 9.16
N GLN A 31 10.35 -15.59 10.37
CA GLN A 31 9.05 -14.94 10.56
C GLN A 31 9.04 -13.51 10.01
N GLU A 32 10.12 -12.77 10.25
CA GLU A 32 10.26 -11.39 9.75
C GLU A 32 10.35 -11.34 8.21
N TYR A 33 11.06 -12.28 7.60
CA TYR A 33 11.06 -12.46 6.14
C TYR A 33 9.68 -12.78 5.58
N ALA A 34 8.91 -13.64 6.24
CA ALA A 34 7.56 -13.97 5.81
C ALA A 34 6.62 -12.75 5.91
N ALA A 35 6.72 -11.98 7.00
CA ALA A 35 5.95 -10.76 7.19
C ALA A 35 6.31 -9.68 6.15
N LEU A 36 7.60 -9.50 5.83
CA LEU A 36 8.04 -8.57 4.79
C LEU A 36 7.47 -8.93 3.42
N ARG A 37 7.55 -10.22 3.03
CA ARG A 37 6.99 -10.67 1.74
C ARG A 37 5.49 -10.46 1.64
N ALA A 38 4.75 -10.71 2.72
CA ALA A 38 3.31 -10.45 2.74
C ALA A 38 3.01 -8.95 2.54
N ASN A 39 3.81 -8.07 3.14
CA ASN A 39 3.65 -6.63 3.03
C ASN A 39 4.04 -6.10 1.63
N GLU A 40 5.09 -6.66 1.03
CA GLU A 40 5.47 -6.38 -0.36
C GLU A 40 4.34 -6.73 -1.34
N GLN A 41 3.73 -7.91 -1.19
CA GLN A 41 2.61 -8.33 -2.04
C GLN A 41 1.40 -7.40 -1.89
N GLN A 42 1.05 -7.03 -0.66
CA GLN A 42 -0.04 -6.08 -0.41
C GLN A 42 0.26 -4.69 -1.00
N THR A 43 1.50 -4.24 -0.89
CA THR A 43 1.93 -2.93 -1.42
C THR A 43 1.91 -2.93 -2.94
N GLN A 44 2.38 -4.00 -3.59
CA GLN A 44 2.31 -4.13 -5.05
C GLN A 44 0.87 -4.17 -5.56
N ALA A 45 -0.03 -4.89 -4.87
CA ALA A 45 -1.44 -4.92 -5.24
C ALA A 45 -2.07 -3.51 -5.19
N LYS A 46 -1.79 -2.75 -4.13
CA LYS A 46 -2.24 -1.35 -3.99
C LYS A 46 -1.65 -0.44 -5.06
N LEU A 47 -0.39 -0.65 -5.45
CA LEU A 47 0.24 0.13 -6.52
C LEU A 47 -0.45 -0.14 -7.87
N VAL A 48 -0.74 -1.40 -8.19
CA VAL A 48 -1.46 -1.75 -9.43
C VAL A 48 -2.87 -1.14 -9.45
N GLU A 49 -3.57 -1.17 -8.32
CA GLU A 49 -4.89 -0.56 -8.19
C GLU A 49 -4.84 0.96 -8.34
N ALA A 50 -3.89 1.63 -7.68
CA ALA A 50 -3.68 3.07 -7.81
C ALA A 50 -3.30 3.48 -9.24
N GLN A 51 -2.46 2.67 -9.92
CA GLN A 51 -2.08 2.91 -11.32
C GLN A 51 -3.29 2.80 -12.26
N ARG A 52 -4.20 1.83 -12.02
CA ARG A 52 -5.45 1.70 -12.78
C ARG A 52 -6.34 2.92 -12.57
N ASN A 53 -6.55 3.32 -11.32
CA ASN A 53 -7.36 4.49 -10.98
C ASN A 53 -6.79 5.78 -11.60
N LEU A 54 -5.47 5.94 -11.62
CA LEU A 54 -4.82 7.06 -12.31
C LEU A 54 -5.07 7.02 -13.81
N SER A 55 -4.90 5.87 -14.46
CA SER A 55 -5.15 5.75 -15.91
C SER A 55 -6.61 6.05 -16.30
N GLU A 56 -7.57 5.72 -15.43
CA GLU A 56 -8.99 6.04 -15.65
C GLU A 56 -9.27 7.53 -15.47
N GLN A 57 -8.62 8.17 -14.49
CA GLN A 57 -8.70 9.62 -14.27
C GLN A 57 -8.05 10.38 -15.42
N GLU A 58 -6.89 9.95 -15.90
CA GLU A 58 -6.20 10.54 -17.05
C GLU A 58 -7.04 10.45 -18.33
N ARG A 59 -7.65 9.29 -18.63
CA ARG A 59 -8.59 9.17 -19.76
C ARG A 59 -9.84 10.03 -19.61
N THR A 60 -10.23 10.35 -18.38
CA THR A 60 -11.37 11.24 -18.12
C THR A 60 -10.95 12.70 -18.29
N LEU A 61 -9.75 13.06 -17.84
CA LEU A 61 -9.14 14.37 -18.04
C LEU A 61 -8.83 14.64 -19.52
N GLU A 62 -8.31 13.67 -20.25
CA GLU A 62 -8.05 13.78 -21.69
C GLU A 62 -9.37 13.99 -22.47
N ARG A 63 -10.45 13.32 -22.07
CA ARG A 63 -11.79 13.59 -22.63
C ARG A 63 -12.37 14.94 -22.23
N LEU A 64 -12.09 15.41 -21.01
CA LEU A 64 -12.49 16.74 -20.55
C LEU A 64 -11.70 17.86 -21.26
N GLN A 65 -10.43 17.64 -21.55
CA GLN A 65 -9.52 18.65 -22.11
C GLN A 65 -9.70 18.81 -23.63
N ASN A 66 -10.14 17.77 -24.33
CA ASN A 66 -10.32 17.79 -25.79
C ASN A 66 -11.70 18.25 -26.27
N ASP A 67 -12.68 18.47 -25.39
CA ASP A 67 -14.01 18.96 -25.78
C ASP A 67 -14.46 20.15 -24.89
N PRO A 68 -14.16 21.41 -25.29
CA PRO A 68 -14.57 22.62 -24.58
C PRO A 68 -16.09 22.69 -24.35
N ALA A 69 -16.89 22.09 -25.23
CA ALA A 69 -18.34 22.07 -25.11
C ALA A 69 -18.84 21.11 -24.01
N TYR A 70 -18.02 20.16 -23.56
CA TYR A 70 -18.33 19.28 -22.43
C TYR A 70 -18.01 19.93 -21.08
N VAL A 71 -16.88 20.64 -20.96
CA VAL A 71 -16.51 21.40 -19.74
C VAL A 71 -17.56 22.48 -19.44
N GLU A 72 -18.00 23.21 -20.47
CA GLU A 72 -19.03 24.23 -20.32
C GLU A 72 -20.36 23.64 -19.84
N ARG A 73 -20.76 22.47 -20.36
CA ARG A 73 -21.99 21.76 -19.91
C ARG A 73 -21.90 21.30 -18.45
N VAL A 74 -20.77 20.75 -18.03
CA VAL A 74 -20.59 20.27 -16.65
C VAL A 74 -20.56 21.43 -15.65
N ILE A 75 -19.93 22.55 -16.01
CA ILE A 75 -19.94 23.78 -15.21
C ILE A 75 -21.35 24.37 -15.13
N ARG A 76 -22.10 24.44 -16.25
CA ARG A 76 -23.51 24.88 -16.26
C ARG A 76 -24.37 24.05 -15.30
N GLN A 77 -24.21 22.73 -15.29
CA GLN A 77 -25.02 21.82 -14.46
C GLN A 77 -24.63 21.81 -12.97
N ARG A 78 -23.34 21.79 -12.64
CA ARG A 78 -22.89 21.68 -11.23
C ARG A 78 -22.79 23.03 -10.51
N LEU A 79 -22.43 24.09 -11.23
CA LEU A 79 -22.20 25.41 -10.64
C LEU A 79 -23.34 26.40 -10.94
N GLY A 80 -24.35 25.99 -11.73
CA GLY A 80 -25.48 26.87 -12.09
C GLY A 80 -25.03 28.10 -12.88
N TYR A 81 -23.93 27.99 -13.62
CA TYR A 81 -23.34 29.09 -14.37
C TYR A 81 -24.17 29.36 -15.64
N ALA A 82 -24.70 30.58 -15.78
CA ALA A 82 -25.35 31.06 -17.00
C ALA A 82 -24.47 32.14 -17.65
N LYS A 83 -24.46 32.20 -18.99
CA LYS A 83 -23.79 33.29 -19.71
C LYS A 83 -24.48 34.63 -19.38
N PRO A 84 -23.77 35.78 -19.52
CA PRO A 84 -24.34 37.10 -19.20
C PRO A 84 -25.68 37.40 -19.90
N ASP A 85 -25.93 36.77 -21.05
CA ASP A 85 -27.13 36.95 -21.87
C ASP A 85 -28.20 35.84 -21.69
N GLU A 86 -28.05 34.93 -20.72
CA GLU A 86 -29.01 33.84 -20.47
C GLU A 86 -29.79 34.04 -19.16
N TYR A 87 -31.12 33.89 -19.21
CA TYR A 87 -32.00 34.04 -18.04
C TYR A 87 -32.26 32.69 -17.36
N ILE A 88 -31.88 32.57 -16.08
CA ILE A 88 -32.20 31.39 -15.26
C ILE A 88 -33.60 31.55 -14.66
N VAL A 89 -34.58 30.85 -15.22
CA VAL A 89 -35.95 30.81 -14.66
C VAL A 89 -36.03 29.67 -13.65
N ARG A 90 -36.05 30.00 -12.36
CA ARG A 90 -36.40 29.05 -11.29
C ARG A 90 -37.90 29.11 -11.03
N ILE A 91 -38.63 28.11 -11.48
CA ILE A 91 -40.06 27.95 -11.15
C ILE A 91 -40.13 27.33 -9.76
N ARG A 92 -40.75 28.04 -8.82
CA ARG A 92 -41.10 27.54 -7.49
C ARG A 92 -42.52 27.01 -7.59
N GLU A 93 -42.75 25.75 -7.21
CA GLU A 93 -44.12 25.25 -6.94
C GLU A 93 -44.70 25.91 -5.70
#